data_AF-A0A6S5RMD9-F1
#
_entry.id   AF-A0A6S5RMD9-F1
#
_cell.length_a   1.000
_cell.length_b   1.000
_cell.length_c   1.000
_cell.angle_alpha   90.00
_cell.angle_beta   90.00
_cell.angle_gamma   90.00
#
_symmetry.space_group_name_H-M   'P 1'
#
loop_
_entity.id
_entity.type
_entity.pdbx_description
1 polymer ?
#
loop_
_entity_poly.entity_id
_entity_poly.type
_entity_poly.pdbx_seq_one_letter_code
_entity_poly.pdbx_strand_id
1 'polypeptide(L)'
;MTLRALLALCALPTALSGCIQMDTLPEILARNQWMGRPAEDAISYFGRPDEMTPLADGQVVMRWTTDTSYYRSEVVGSSTEQQGNALVTTHYWDNVHHPNRCIISVTVDKTRTITAFEADDGELLLSSGCASIQYGPP
;
A
#
# COMPACT_ATOMS: atom_id res chain seq x y z
N MET A 1 3.33 25.91 56.88
CA MET A 1 3.54 24.56 56.33
C MET A 1 2.43 24.29 55.32
N THR A 2 2.82 24.16 54.05
CA THR A 2 2.25 23.30 52.98
C THR A 2 0.76 23.50 52.66
N LEU A 3 0.33 24.20 51.59
CA LEU A 3 0.65 24.08 50.16
C LEU A 3 1.03 22.65 49.75
N ARG A 4 0.02 21.83 49.40
CA ARG A 4 0.07 20.68 48.45
C ARG A 4 -1.10 19.72 48.73
N ALA A 5 -2.18 19.87 47.98
CA ALA A 5 -3.07 18.75 47.62
C ALA A 5 -4.06 19.19 46.51
N LEU A 6 -3.55 19.90 45.50
CA LEU A 6 -4.20 20.00 44.20
C LEU A 6 -3.44 19.01 43.33
N LEU A 7 -3.98 17.80 43.11
CA LEU A 7 -3.60 16.85 42.06
C LEU A 7 -4.57 15.66 42.10
N ALA A 8 -5.82 15.94 41.77
CA ALA A 8 -6.77 14.95 41.32
C ALA A 8 -7.42 15.53 40.06
N LEU A 9 -6.78 15.34 38.90
CA LEU A 9 -7.41 15.26 37.58
C LEU A 9 -6.33 15.19 36.51
N CYS A 10 -6.28 14.04 35.84
CA CYS A 10 -6.01 13.83 34.41
C CYS A 10 -5.42 12.43 34.28
N ALA A 11 -6.33 11.47 34.42
CA ALA A 11 -6.16 10.16 33.84
C ALA A 11 -5.77 10.31 32.36
N LEU A 12 -4.80 9.49 31.96
CA LEU A 12 -4.36 9.34 30.60
C LEU A 12 -5.55 9.08 29.67
N PRO A 13 -5.49 9.62 28.45
CA PRO A 13 -5.82 8.81 27.30
C PRO A 13 -4.62 8.78 26.36
N THR A 14 -3.79 7.74 26.48
CA THR A 14 -3.02 7.21 25.36
C THR A 14 -3.99 6.53 24.40
N ALA A 15 -4.81 7.33 23.71
CA ALA A 15 -5.75 6.85 22.72
C ALA A 15 -5.11 7.00 21.33
N LEU A 16 -4.83 5.85 20.73
CA LEU A 16 -4.71 5.57 19.30
C LEU A 16 -3.70 6.42 18.51
N SER A 17 -2.43 6.03 18.56
CA SER A 17 -1.60 6.02 17.35
C SER A 17 -1.75 4.65 16.66
N GLY A 18 -2.96 4.33 16.21
CA GLY A 18 -3.11 3.31 15.19
C GLY A 18 -2.62 3.93 13.89
N CYS A 19 -1.61 3.35 13.25
CA CYS A 19 -1.27 3.67 11.88
C CYS A 19 -2.50 3.30 11.02
N ILE A 20 -3.39 4.26 10.82
CA ILE A 20 -4.43 4.14 9.83
C ILE A 20 -3.69 4.17 8.49
N GLN A 21 -3.61 3.02 7.82
CA GLN A 21 -3.37 2.99 6.37
C GLN A 21 -4.52 3.79 5.77
N MET A 22 -4.27 5.07 5.50
CA MET A 22 -5.21 5.89 4.77
C MET A 22 -5.14 5.44 3.32
N ASP A 23 -6.23 4.89 2.80
CA ASP A 23 -6.41 4.72 1.35
C ASP A 23 -5.97 6.03 0.68
N THR A 24 -5.05 5.94 -0.28
CA THR A 24 -4.59 7.12 -1.00
C THR A 24 -5.77 7.71 -1.79
N LEU A 25 -5.80 9.03 -1.99
CA LEU A 25 -6.89 9.68 -2.76
C LEU A 25 -7.21 8.99 -4.12
N PRO A 26 -6.21 8.50 -4.88
CA PRO A 26 -6.45 7.70 -6.09
C PRO A 26 -7.20 6.37 -5.86
N GLU A 27 -6.93 5.65 -4.76
CA GLU A 27 -7.62 4.39 -4.40
C GLU A 27 -9.11 4.62 -4.12
N ILE A 28 -9.42 5.64 -3.33
CA ILE A 28 -10.82 6.00 -3.01
C ILE A 28 -11.58 6.40 -4.28
N LEU A 29 -10.93 7.13 -5.19
CA LEU A 29 -11.54 7.54 -6.45
C LEU A 29 -11.84 6.33 -7.35
N ALA A 30 -10.86 5.45 -7.54
CA ALA A 30 -11.04 4.25 -8.34
C ALA A 30 -12.13 3.33 -7.77
N ARG A 31 -12.17 3.16 -6.44
CA ARG A 31 -13.22 2.40 -5.76
C ARG A 31 -14.61 2.90 -6.17
N ASN A 32 -14.86 4.21 -6.08
CA ASN A 32 -16.14 4.79 -6.47
C ASN A 32 -16.47 4.64 -7.95
N GLN A 33 -15.46 4.63 -8.82
CA GLN A 33 -15.67 4.52 -10.27
C GLN A 33 -16.05 3.10 -10.71
N TRP A 34 -15.62 2.07 -9.97
CA TRP A 34 -15.89 0.66 -10.31
C TRP A 34 -17.20 0.14 -9.72
N MET A 35 -17.63 0.67 -8.58
CA MET A 35 -18.88 0.25 -7.94
C MET A 35 -20.08 0.29 -8.90
N GLY A 36 -20.84 -0.79 -8.95
CA GLY A 36 -22.05 -0.91 -9.78
C GLY A 36 -21.80 -1.24 -11.25
N ARG A 37 -20.55 -1.32 -11.70
CA ARG A 37 -20.21 -1.76 -13.07
C ARG A 37 -20.32 -3.29 -13.20
N PRO A 38 -20.51 -3.82 -14.42
CA PRO A 38 -20.46 -5.25 -14.64
C PRO A 38 -19.02 -5.78 -14.52
N ALA A 39 -18.88 -7.03 -14.06
CA ALA A 39 -17.60 -7.72 -13.92
C ALA A 39 -16.78 -7.76 -15.22
N GLU A 40 -17.47 -7.82 -16.36
CA GLU A 40 -16.85 -7.83 -17.69
C GLU A 40 -16.05 -6.56 -18.00
N ASP A 41 -16.43 -5.40 -17.47
CA ASP A 41 -15.67 -4.17 -17.64
C ASP A 41 -14.28 -4.29 -16.98
N ALA A 42 -14.23 -4.84 -15.76
CA ALA A 42 -12.98 -5.05 -15.04
C ALA A 42 -12.11 -6.10 -15.74
N ILE A 43 -12.70 -7.20 -16.22
CA ILE A 43 -11.96 -8.23 -16.99
C ILE A 43 -11.45 -7.66 -18.31
N SER A 44 -12.22 -6.81 -18.99
CA SER A 44 -11.80 -6.16 -20.23
C SER A 44 -10.61 -5.22 -19.99
N TYR A 45 -10.62 -4.50 -18.86
CA TYR A 45 -9.57 -3.54 -18.51
C TYR A 45 -8.30 -4.19 -17.96
N PHE A 46 -8.42 -5.04 -16.95
CA PHE A 46 -7.28 -5.68 -16.26
C PHE A 46 -6.83 -7.00 -16.90
N GLY A 47 -7.64 -7.56 -17.80
CA GLY A 47 -7.41 -8.88 -18.37
C GLY A 47 -7.99 -10.02 -17.52
N ARG A 48 -7.54 -11.24 -17.80
CA ARG A 48 -7.98 -12.42 -17.05
C ARG A 48 -7.47 -12.36 -15.59
N PRO A 49 -8.33 -12.58 -14.58
CA PRO A 49 -7.89 -12.68 -13.18
C PRO A 49 -6.95 -13.87 -12.97
N ASP A 50 -5.94 -13.68 -12.12
CA ASP A 50 -5.05 -14.75 -11.67
C ASP A 50 -5.79 -15.73 -10.75
N GLU A 51 -6.67 -15.18 -9.90
CA GLU A 51 -7.45 -15.95 -8.93
C GLU A 51 -8.92 -15.52 -8.95
N MET A 52 -9.79 -16.51 -8.71
CA MET A 52 -11.21 -16.30 -8.48
C MET A 52 -11.62 -17.07 -7.22
N THR A 53 -11.96 -16.35 -6.16
CA THR A 53 -12.30 -16.94 -4.86
C THR A 53 -13.80 -16.75 -4.57
N PRO A 54 -14.59 -17.83 -4.49
CA PRO A 54 -15.98 -17.71 -4.06
C PRO A 54 -16.07 -17.41 -2.56
N LEU A 55 -16.98 -16.50 -2.20
CA LEU A 55 -17.34 -16.16 -0.82
C LEU A 55 -18.59 -16.95 -0.38
N ALA A 56 -18.78 -17.07 0.93
CA ALA A 56 -19.85 -17.89 1.52
C ALA A 56 -21.28 -17.40 1.17
N ASP A 57 -21.42 -16.12 0.83
CA ASP A 57 -22.69 -15.48 0.44
C ASP A 57 -23.00 -15.64 -1.07
N GLY A 58 -22.08 -16.23 -1.83
CA GLY A 58 -22.14 -16.39 -3.28
C GLY A 58 -21.63 -15.17 -4.06
N GLN A 59 -20.94 -14.24 -3.40
CA GLN A 59 -20.07 -13.28 -4.07
C GLN A 59 -18.79 -13.99 -4.56
N VAL A 60 -18.06 -13.35 -5.47
CA VAL A 60 -16.77 -13.84 -5.96
C VAL A 60 -15.77 -12.69 -5.93
N VAL A 61 -14.58 -12.94 -5.38
CA VAL A 61 -13.43 -12.04 -5.48
C VAL A 61 -12.57 -12.45 -6.66
N MET A 62 -12.40 -11.54 -7.62
CA MET A 62 -11.43 -11.65 -8.71
C MET A 62 -10.16 -10.89 -8.33
N ARG A 63 -8.99 -11.51 -8.55
CA ARG A 63 -7.70 -10.91 -8.17
C ARG A 63 -6.73 -10.88 -9.33
N TRP A 64 -6.03 -9.76 -9.47
CA TRP A 64 -4.91 -9.57 -10.39
C TRP A 64 -3.68 -9.16 -9.59
N THR A 65 -2.55 -9.81 -9.83
CA THR A 65 -1.27 -9.55 -9.18
C THR A 65 -0.25 -9.12 -10.22
N THR A 66 0.24 -7.90 -10.08
CA THR A 66 1.26 -7.33 -10.96
C THR A 66 2.57 -7.20 -10.20
N ASP A 67 3.65 -7.76 -10.74
CA ASP A 67 5.01 -7.51 -10.24
C ASP A 67 5.40 -6.07 -10.58
N THR A 68 5.69 -5.27 -9.55
CA THR A 68 6.11 -3.87 -9.68
C THR A 68 7.50 -3.64 -9.09
N SER A 69 8.27 -4.72 -8.96
CA SER A 69 9.65 -4.70 -8.46
C SER A 69 10.53 -3.79 -9.30
N TYR A 70 11.47 -3.11 -8.67
CA TYR A 70 12.38 -2.19 -9.36
C TYR A 70 13.78 -2.26 -8.78
N TYR A 71 14.76 -1.80 -9.56
CA TYR A 71 16.13 -1.59 -9.09
C TYR A 71 16.38 -0.11 -8.89
N ARG A 72 17.11 0.23 -7.83
CA ARG A 72 17.52 1.61 -7.56
C ARG A 72 18.98 1.66 -7.16
N SER A 73 19.70 2.64 -7.70
CA SER A 73 21.07 2.90 -7.27
C SER A 73 21.05 3.58 -5.91
N GLU A 74 21.59 2.90 -4.91
CA GLU A 74 21.57 3.34 -3.51
C GLU A 74 22.95 3.19 -2.87
N VAL A 75 23.21 4.00 -1.83
CA VAL A 75 24.42 3.87 -1.02
C VAL A 75 24.25 2.65 -0.13
N VAL A 76 25.05 1.61 -0.36
CA VAL A 76 25.05 0.38 0.44
C VAL A 76 26.07 0.40 1.58
N GLY A 77 26.96 1.38 1.57
CA GLY A 77 27.91 1.60 2.66
C GLY A 77 28.65 2.92 2.51
N SER A 78 29.31 3.34 3.59
CA SER A 78 30.23 4.46 3.57
C SER A 78 31.45 4.17 4.44
N SER A 79 32.59 4.71 4.03
CA SER A 79 33.78 4.78 4.88
C SER A 79 34.21 6.24 5.03
N THR A 80 34.63 6.62 6.22
CA THR A 80 35.17 7.95 6.50
C THR A 80 36.58 7.80 7.03
N GLU A 81 37.53 8.45 6.36
CA GLU A 81 38.95 8.33 6.65
C GLU A 81 39.60 9.70 6.65
N GLN A 82 40.61 9.88 7.51
CA GLN A 82 41.42 11.09 7.49
C GLN A 82 42.49 10.97 6.39
N GLN A 83 42.40 11.84 5.39
CA GLN A 83 43.38 11.95 4.31
C GLN A 83 44.10 13.30 4.44
N GLY A 84 45.29 13.28 5.06
CA GLY A 84 46.03 14.48 5.44
C GLY A 84 45.30 15.29 6.52
N ASN A 85 45.01 16.57 6.24
CA ASN A 85 44.29 17.46 7.16
C ASN A 85 42.76 17.49 6.93
N ALA A 86 42.24 16.60 6.08
CA ALA A 86 40.81 16.54 5.76
C ALA A 86 40.21 15.18 6.12
N LEU A 87 38.96 15.19 6.57
CA LEU A 87 38.12 13.99 6.64
C LEU A 87 37.43 13.80 5.29
N VAL A 88 37.59 12.62 4.71
CA VAL A 88 36.99 12.25 3.42
C VAL A 88 36.01 11.11 3.67
N THR A 89 34.77 11.29 3.21
CA THR A 89 33.75 10.25 3.22
C THR A 89 33.58 9.70 1.81
N THR A 90 33.72 8.39 1.67
CA THR A 90 33.48 7.66 0.43
C THR A 90 32.17 6.89 0.55
N HIS A 91 31.31 7.00 -0.45
CA HIS A 91 30.06 6.24 -0.55
C HIS A 91 30.22 5.10 -1.56
N TYR A 92 29.83 3.90 -1.16
CA TYR A 92 29.77 2.72 -2.02
C TYR A 92 28.34 2.57 -2.53
N TRP A 93 28.19 2.61 -3.85
CA TRP A 93 26.89 2.55 -4.52
C TRP A 93 26.69 1.18 -5.13
N ASP A 94 25.47 0.66 -5.04
CA ASP A 94 25.05 -0.55 -5.74
C ASP A 94 23.63 -0.41 -6.27
N ASN A 95 23.25 -1.26 -7.21
CA ASN A 95 21.88 -1.39 -7.69
C ASN A 95 21.12 -2.35 -6.78
N VAL A 96 20.36 -1.79 -5.85
CA VAL A 96 19.56 -2.53 -4.89
C VAL A 96 18.24 -2.95 -5.54
N HIS A 97 17.89 -4.22 -5.39
CA HIS A 97 16.59 -4.74 -5.81
C HIS A 97 15.53 -4.47 -4.73
N HIS A 98 14.46 -3.80 -5.11
CA HIS A 98 13.29 -3.56 -4.29
C HIS A 98 12.14 -4.43 -4.79
N PRO A 99 11.89 -5.60 -4.17
CA PRO A 99 10.77 -6.43 -4.54
C PRO A 99 9.48 -5.67 -4.25
N ASN A 100 8.52 -5.71 -5.17
CA ASN A 100 7.25 -5.03 -5.00
C ASN A 100 6.14 -5.70 -5.83
N ARG A 101 4.89 -5.49 -5.42
CA ARG A 101 3.72 -5.98 -6.16
C ARG A 101 2.51 -5.09 -5.93
N CYS A 102 1.60 -5.07 -6.90
CA CYS A 102 0.27 -4.50 -6.75
C CYS A 102 -0.76 -5.62 -6.88
N ILE A 103 -1.71 -5.66 -5.95
CA ILE A 103 -2.81 -6.61 -5.96
C ILE A 103 -4.12 -5.84 -6.13
N ILE A 104 -4.81 -6.06 -7.25
CA ILE A 104 -6.17 -5.54 -7.47
C ILE A 104 -7.16 -6.63 -7.10
N SER A 105 -8.11 -6.32 -6.21
CA SER A 105 -9.20 -7.21 -5.81
C SER A 105 -10.54 -6.58 -6.15
N VAL A 106 -11.35 -7.29 -6.94
CA VAL A 106 -12.70 -6.86 -7.33
C VAL A 106 -13.70 -7.91 -6.84
N THR A 107 -14.61 -7.50 -5.97
CA THR A 107 -15.70 -8.35 -5.51
C THR A 107 -16.93 -8.11 -6.35
N VAL A 108 -17.56 -9.20 -6.80
CA VAL A 108 -18.79 -9.17 -7.57
C VAL A 108 -19.88 -9.99 -6.90
N ASP A 109 -21.12 -9.53 -7.01
CA ASP A 109 -22.29 -10.26 -6.54
C ASP A 109 -22.78 -11.34 -7.52
N LYS A 110 -23.89 -12.01 -7.16
CA LYS A 110 -24.52 -13.04 -7.98
C LYS A 110 -25.04 -12.55 -9.33
N THR A 111 -25.28 -11.24 -9.46
CA THR A 111 -25.67 -10.59 -10.72
C THR A 111 -24.45 -10.19 -11.56
N ARG A 112 -23.23 -10.48 -11.08
CA ARG A 112 -21.94 -10.08 -11.66
C ARG A 112 -21.73 -8.56 -11.65
N THR A 113 -22.33 -7.89 -10.68
CA THR A 113 -22.14 -6.46 -10.45
C THR A 113 -21.03 -6.26 -9.42
N ILE A 114 -20.14 -5.29 -9.67
CA ILE A 114 -19.04 -4.95 -8.75
C ILE A 114 -19.61 -4.31 -7.48
N THR A 115 -19.30 -4.94 -6.34
CA THR A 115 -19.72 -4.54 -4.99
C THR A 115 -18.56 -4.07 -4.12
N ALA A 116 -17.32 -4.38 -4.50
CA ALA A 116 -16.13 -3.81 -3.88
C ALA A 116 -14.96 -3.78 -4.87
N PHE A 117 -14.10 -2.80 -4.70
CA PHE A 117 -12.84 -2.65 -5.41
C PHE A 117 -11.77 -2.24 -4.41
N GLU A 118 -10.64 -2.93 -4.41
CA GLU A 118 -9.50 -2.71 -3.52
C GLU A 118 -8.19 -2.84 -4.31
N ALA A 119 -7.23 -1.99 -3.97
CA ALA A 119 -5.85 -2.06 -4.45
C ALA A 119 -4.95 -2.17 -3.21
N ASP A 120 -4.08 -3.16 -3.19
CA ASP A 120 -3.19 -3.47 -2.07
C ASP A 120 -1.73 -3.49 -2.55
N ASP A 121 -0.87 -2.75 -1.86
CA ASP A 121 0.56 -2.60 -2.16
C ASP A 121 1.40 -3.85 -1.80
N GLY A 122 0.75 -4.92 -1.33
CA GLY A 122 1.36 -6.12 -0.78
C GLY A 122 1.75 -5.97 0.69
N GLU A 123 2.26 -7.06 1.28
CA GLU A 123 2.65 -7.15 2.70
C GLU A 123 3.91 -6.32 3.08
N LEU A 124 4.45 -5.53 2.16
CA LEU A 124 5.65 -4.74 2.39
C LEU A 124 5.25 -3.39 3.01
N LEU A 125 5.52 -3.21 4.30
CA LEU A 125 5.09 -2.07 5.12
C LEU A 125 5.51 -0.66 4.61
N LEU A 126 6.32 -0.57 3.57
CA LEU A 126 6.80 0.66 2.93
C LEU A 126 6.71 0.61 1.40
N SER A 127 6.03 -0.37 0.82
CA SER A 127 5.84 -0.42 -0.63
C SER A 127 4.75 0.55 -1.06
N SER A 128 4.98 1.21 -2.20
CA SER A 128 3.96 1.89 -2.99
C SER A 128 3.70 1.05 -4.25
N GLY A 129 3.38 -0.23 -4.04
CA GLY A 129 3.24 -1.26 -5.07
C GLY A 129 2.31 -0.89 -6.20
N CYS A 130 1.21 -0.21 -5.90
CA CYS A 130 0.18 0.23 -6.83
C CYS A 130 0.34 1.67 -7.30
N ALA A 131 1.30 2.45 -6.77
CA ALA A 131 1.42 3.88 -7.10
C ALA A 131 1.71 4.18 -8.58
N SER A 132 2.32 3.23 -9.30
CA SER A 132 2.56 3.35 -10.74
C SER A 132 1.49 2.69 -11.61
N ILE A 133 0.47 2.07 -11.02
CA ILE A 133 -0.59 1.37 -11.73
C ILE A 133 -1.76 2.33 -11.95
N GLN A 134 -2.25 2.40 -13.18
CA GLN A 134 -3.54 3.02 -13.45
C GLN A 134 -4.63 1.97 -13.26
N TYR A 135 -5.53 2.20 -12.29
CA TYR A 135 -6.55 1.22 -11.93
C TYR A 135 -7.96 1.83 -11.82
N GLY A 136 -8.15 3.09 -12.22
CA GLY A 136 -9.48 3.62 -12.53
C GLY A 136 -9.92 3.17 -13.93
N PRO A 137 -11.23 2.98 -14.19
CA PRO A 137 -11.72 2.73 -15.54
C PRO A 137 -11.35 3.91 -16.47
N PRO A 138 -11.24 3.67 -17.79
CA PRO A 138 -10.95 4.73 -18.76
C PRO A 138 -12.02 5.81 -18.82
#